data_AF-A0A3A1UZX0-F1
#
_entry.id   AF-A0A3A1UZX0-F1
#
_cell.length_a   1.000
_cell.length_b   1.000
_cell.length_c   1.000
_cell.angle_alpha   90.00
_cell.angle_beta   90.00
_cell.angle_gamma   90.00
#
_symmetry.space_group_name_H-M   'P 1'
#
loop_
_entity.id
_entity.type
_entity.pdbx_description
1 polymer ?
#
loop_
_entity_poly.entity_id
_entity_poly.type
_entity_poly.pdbx_seq_one_letter_code
_entity_poly.pdbx_strand_id
1 'polypeptide(L)'
;MVTSFFARKRIFIALALMCCLEISALRGVADAAAYQVMDARTSAPNVIEVVATGYTAGVESTGKKPGEPGYGITYSGVKVTRDQVSTIAADPKLFPIGTLLYIPGYGYGVVADIGSAIKGNRIDLYFETIREVYEQWGKKKVEVQVLRRGNGKLSQAWLNDINKAIEVGKPIPQAYLES
;
A
#
# COMPACT_ATOMS: atom_id res chain seq x y z
N MET A 1 -34.95 -20.73 80.19
CA MET A 1 -35.96 -21.10 79.18
C MET A 1 -35.80 -20.11 78.02
N VAL A 2 -35.35 -20.59 76.85
CA VAL A 2 -35.79 -20.24 75.46
C VAL A 2 -35.90 -18.73 75.08
N THR A 3 -35.42 -18.11 74.00
CA THR A 3 -34.53 -18.32 72.84
C THR A 3 -34.44 -16.95 72.12
N SER A 4 -33.35 -16.67 71.39
CA SER A 4 -33.28 -15.96 70.09
C SER A 4 -33.99 -14.60 69.91
N PHE A 5 -33.24 -13.55 69.55
CA PHE A 5 -33.44 -12.90 68.23
C PHE A 5 -32.16 -12.15 67.79
N PHE A 6 -31.61 -12.63 66.70
CA PHE A 6 -30.39 -12.17 66.06
C PHE A 6 -30.67 -10.97 65.12
N ALA A 7 -29.65 -10.13 64.97
CA ALA A 7 -29.27 -9.39 63.76
C ALA A 7 -30.24 -8.36 63.13
N ARG A 8 -29.78 -7.10 63.09
CA ARG A 8 -29.85 -6.23 61.90
C ARG A 8 -28.85 -5.08 61.99
N LYS A 9 -27.57 -5.41 61.84
CA LYS A 9 -26.55 -4.51 61.29
C LYS A 9 -25.99 -5.20 60.06
N ARG A 10 -25.74 -4.42 59.01
CA ARG A 10 -25.10 -4.77 57.73
C ARG A 10 -26.08 -5.30 56.69
N ILE A 11 -26.19 -4.56 55.58
CA ILE A 11 -26.26 -5.00 54.17
C ILE A 11 -26.72 -3.74 53.39
N PHE A 12 -25.78 -2.89 53.01
CA PHE A 12 -25.99 -1.85 51.98
C PHE A 12 -24.73 -1.59 51.14
N ILE A 13 -23.74 -2.48 51.19
CA ILE A 13 -22.51 -2.36 50.39
C ILE A 13 -22.14 -3.76 49.89
N ALA A 14 -22.93 -4.31 48.97
CA ALA A 14 -22.55 -5.55 48.26
C ALA A 14 -23.32 -5.74 46.94
N LEU A 15 -23.66 -4.66 46.21
CA LEU A 15 -24.31 -4.81 44.89
C LEU A 15 -23.66 -4.01 43.75
N ALA A 16 -22.58 -3.27 44.00
CA ALA A 16 -21.90 -2.51 42.93
C ALA A 16 -20.55 -3.11 42.49
N LEU A 17 -20.02 -4.13 43.17
CA LEU A 17 -18.69 -4.67 42.88
C LEU A 17 -18.67 -6.00 42.13
N MET A 18 -19.84 -6.60 41.87
CA MET A 18 -19.95 -7.87 41.11
C MET A 18 -20.38 -7.68 39.65
N CYS A 19 -20.50 -6.44 39.15
CA CYS A 19 -20.81 -6.18 37.73
C CYS A 19 -19.60 -5.66 36.93
N CYS A 20 -18.49 -5.30 37.58
CA CYS A 20 -17.29 -4.84 36.86
C CYS A 20 -16.33 -5.99 36.48
N LEU A 21 -16.38 -7.14 37.16
CA LEU A 21 -15.42 -8.22 36.90
C LEU A 21 -15.79 -9.12 35.70
N GLU A 22 -17.07 -9.21 35.33
CA GLU A 22 -17.50 -9.95 34.14
C GLU A 22 -17.28 -9.17 32.83
N ILE A 23 -17.25 -7.83 32.88
CA ILE A 23 -17.06 -6.98 31.69
C ILE A 23 -15.60 -6.99 31.20
N SER A 24 -14.62 -7.15 32.11
CA SER A 24 -13.20 -7.22 31.74
C SER A 24 -12.83 -8.51 31.02
N ALA A 25 -13.45 -9.64 31.39
CA ALA A 25 -13.23 -10.90 30.71
C ALA A 25 -13.80 -10.89 29.29
N LEU A 26 -14.99 -10.32 29.09
CA LEU A 26 -15.62 -10.20 27.76
C LEU A 26 -14.90 -9.24 26.81
N ARG A 27 -14.24 -8.20 27.33
CA ARG A 27 -13.39 -7.30 26.51
C ARG A 27 -12.09 -7.96 26.04
N GLY A 28 -11.48 -8.81 26.88
CA GLY A 28 -10.26 -9.53 26.51
C GLY A 28 -10.45 -10.56 25.39
N VAL A 29 -11.61 -11.24 25.36
CA VAL A 29 -11.93 -12.18 24.27
C VAL A 29 -12.36 -11.45 23.00
N ALA A 30 -13.01 -10.29 23.11
CA ALA A 30 -13.37 -9.45 21.96
C ALA A 30 -12.14 -8.85 21.27
N ASP A 31 -11.13 -8.39 22.03
CA ASP A 31 -9.86 -7.90 21.45
C ASP A 31 -9.02 -9.04 20.85
N ALA A 32 -8.99 -10.23 21.46
CA ALA A 32 -8.29 -11.39 20.89
C ALA A 32 -8.97 -11.93 19.61
N ALA A 33 -10.31 -11.92 19.57
CA ALA A 33 -11.08 -12.28 18.38
C ALA A 33 -10.96 -11.20 17.28
N ALA A 34 -10.92 -9.92 17.63
CA ALA A 34 -10.64 -8.85 16.68
C ALA A 34 -9.22 -8.93 16.11
N TYR A 35 -8.24 -9.32 16.93
CA TYR A 35 -6.85 -9.55 16.50
C TYR A 35 -6.73 -10.77 15.57
N GLN A 36 -7.43 -11.89 15.87
CA GLN A 36 -7.47 -13.04 14.96
C GLN A 36 -8.27 -12.77 13.67
N VAL A 37 -9.27 -11.89 13.70
CA VAL A 37 -10.05 -11.52 12.51
C VAL A 37 -9.29 -10.55 11.60
N MET A 38 -8.33 -9.79 12.11
CA MET A 38 -7.43 -8.96 11.29
C MET A 38 -6.39 -9.79 10.50
N ASP A 39 -6.03 -10.99 10.97
CA ASP A 39 -5.00 -11.83 10.31
C ASP A 39 -5.57 -12.84 9.29
N ALA A 40 -6.90 -12.98 9.20
CA ALA A 40 -7.54 -13.91 8.27
C ALA A 40 -7.98 -13.28 6.92
N ARG A 41 -7.75 -11.98 6.72
CA ARG A 41 -8.06 -11.25 5.46
C ARG A 41 -6.83 -10.78 4.70
N THR A 42 -5.64 -10.93 5.26
CA THR A 42 -4.40 -10.70 4.52
C THR A 42 -4.15 -11.95 3.67
N SER A 43 -4.85 -12.08 2.55
CA SER A 43 -4.44 -13.03 1.51
C SER A 43 -2.94 -12.79 1.29
N ALA A 44 -2.13 -13.85 1.32
CA ALA A 44 -0.69 -13.75 1.07
C ALA A 44 -0.41 -12.73 -0.04
N PRO A 45 0.61 -11.86 0.12
CA PRO A 45 0.87 -10.79 -0.85
C PRO A 45 0.88 -11.41 -2.24
N ASN A 46 0.10 -10.84 -3.15
CA ASN A 46 -0.04 -11.42 -4.49
C ASN A 46 1.28 -11.11 -5.23
N VAL A 47 2.24 -12.04 -5.10
CA VAL A 47 3.58 -11.91 -5.64
C VAL A 47 3.58 -12.39 -7.08
N ILE A 48 4.14 -11.58 -7.98
CA ILE A 48 4.23 -11.89 -9.41
C ILE A 48 5.67 -11.72 -9.86
N GLU A 49 6.26 -12.75 -10.48
CA GLU A 49 7.55 -12.62 -11.16
C GLU A 49 7.36 -11.78 -12.43
N VAL A 50 8.15 -10.72 -12.56
CA VAL A 50 8.20 -9.85 -13.74
C VAL A 50 9.62 -9.62 -14.21
N VAL A 51 9.77 -9.29 -15.50
CA VAL A 51 11.00 -8.73 -16.04
C VAL A 51 10.92 -7.21 -15.89
N ALA A 52 11.85 -6.62 -15.12
CA ALA A 52 11.92 -5.18 -14.90
C ALA A 52 13.09 -4.57 -15.67
N THR A 53 12.80 -3.49 -16.41
CA THR A 53 13.78 -2.60 -17.05
C THR A 53 13.68 -1.19 -16.45
N GLY A 54 14.57 -0.29 -16.84
CA GLY A 54 14.48 1.13 -16.48
C GLY A 54 14.37 2.01 -17.72
N TYR A 55 13.62 3.11 -17.59
CA TYR A 55 13.43 4.12 -18.64
C TYR A 55 13.46 5.53 -18.04
N THR A 56 13.49 6.52 -18.92
CA THR A 56 13.56 7.95 -18.58
C THR A 56 12.49 8.74 -19.34
N ALA A 57 12.37 10.04 -19.07
CA ALA A 57 11.51 10.92 -19.86
C ALA A 57 12.14 11.31 -21.22
N GLY A 58 13.44 11.04 -21.41
CA GLY A 58 14.24 11.55 -22.51
C GLY A 58 13.91 10.95 -23.88
N VAL A 59 14.57 11.47 -24.90
CA VAL A 59 14.40 11.08 -26.31
C VAL A 59 14.66 9.59 -26.52
N GLU A 60 15.61 9.03 -25.79
CA GLU A 60 16.01 7.63 -25.82
C GLU A 60 14.87 6.66 -25.46
N SER A 61 13.92 7.11 -24.64
CA SER A 61 12.81 6.30 -24.14
C SER A 61 11.48 6.70 -24.78
N THR A 62 11.23 8.01 -24.93
CA THR A 62 9.92 8.55 -25.34
C THR A 62 9.93 9.25 -26.69
N GLY A 63 11.12 9.51 -27.25
CA GLY A 63 11.29 10.33 -28.46
C GLY A 63 11.10 11.84 -28.24
N LYS A 64 10.88 12.32 -27.00
CA LYS A 64 10.56 13.72 -26.70
C LYS A 64 11.67 14.45 -25.97
N LYS A 65 11.72 15.78 -26.13
CA LYS A 65 12.67 16.69 -25.47
C LYS A 65 12.01 17.59 -24.42
N PRO A 66 12.77 18.07 -23.42
CA PRO A 66 12.29 19.11 -22.51
C PRO A 66 11.71 20.30 -23.27
N GLY A 67 10.48 20.68 -22.95
CA GLY A 67 9.75 21.77 -23.61
C GLY A 67 8.79 21.32 -24.72
N GLU A 68 8.83 20.06 -25.16
CA GLU A 68 7.87 19.54 -26.12
C GLU A 68 6.53 19.15 -25.45
N PRO A 69 5.39 19.26 -26.16
CA PRO A 69 4.10 18.82 -25.66
C PRO A 69 4.12 17.36 -25.21
N GLY A 70 3.73 17.12 -23.95
CA GLY A 70 3.68 15.78 -23.38
C GLY A 70 5.04 15.19 -23.02
N TYR A 71 6.11 15.99 -22.96
CA TYR A 71 7.36 15.58 -22.33
C TYR A 71 7.12 15.30 -20.83
N GLY A 72 7.54 14.12 -20.38
CA GLY A 72 7.35 13.68 -19.00
C GLY A 72 5.89 13.44 -18.60
N ILE A 73 4.95 13.31 -19.55
CA ILE A 73 3.56 12.96 -19.28
C ILE A 73 3.33 11.49 -19.60
N THR A 74 2.89 10.73 -18.59
CA THR A 74 2.55 9.31 -18.70
C THR A 74 1.21 9.11 -19.41
N TYR A 75 0.90 7.87 -19.82
CA TYR A 75 -0.39 7.51 -20.40
C TYR A 75 -1.59 7.91 -19.53
N SER A 76 -1.50 7.81 -18.20
CA SER A 76 -2.60 8.21 -17.31
C SER A 76 -2.79 9.73 -17.21
N GLY A 77 -1.89 10.53 -17.80
CA GLY A 77 -1.91 11.99 -17.77
C GLY A 77 -1.20 12.61 -16.56
N VAL A 78 -0.61 11.81 -15.66
CA VAL A 78 0.23 12.34 -14.57
C VAL A 78 1.66 12.55 -15.05
N LYS A 79 2.39 13.45 -14.38
CA LYS A 79 3.81 13.64 -14.65
C LYS A 79 4.61 12.44 -14.13
N VAL A 80 5.61 12.01 -14.91
CA VAL A 80 6.61 11.05 -14.42
C VAL A 80 7.24 11.57 -13.14
N THR A 81 7.38 10.70 -12.16
CA THR A 81 7.81 11.06 -10.81
C THR A 81 8.72 9.97 -10.25
N ARG A 82 9.88 10.37 -9.70
CA ARG A 82 10.77 9.52 -8.92
C ARG A 82 10.76 10.04 -7.47
N ASP A 83 10.03 9.34 -6.61
CA ASP A 83 9.80 9.73 -5.21
C ASP A 83 9.47 8.46 -4.38
N GLN A 84 9.00 8.63 -3.14
CA GLN A 84 8.55 7.56 -2.23
C GLN A 84 7.65 6.54 -2.93
N VAL A 85 6.69 7.03 -3.73
CA VAL A 85 5.96 6.29 -4.76
C VAL A 85 6.33 6.88 -6.12
N SER A 86 7.00 6.05 -6.93
CA SER A 86 7.43 6.44 -8.27
C SER A 86 6.47 5.93 -9.34
N THR A 87 6.37 6.64 -10.46
CA THR A 87 5.57 6.19 -11.61
C THR A 87 6.29 5.06 -12.35
N ILE A 88 5.54 4.04 -12.79
CA ILE A 88 6.08 2.93 -13.59
C ILE A 88 5.18 2.65 -14.79
N ALA A 89 5.74 2.00 -15.81
CA ALA A 89 5.00 1.48 -16.97
C ALA A 89 4.74 -0.02 -16.82
N ALA A 90 3.54 -0.47 -17.19
CA ALA A 90 3.18 -1.90 -17.16
C ALA A 90 2.11 -2.25 -18.22
N ASP A 91 1.80 -3.54 -18.36
CA ASP A 91 0.65 -3.98 -19.15
C ASP A 91 -0.66 -3.79 -18.35
N PRO A 92 -1.61 -2.93 -18.80
CA PRO A 92 -2.85 -2.67 -18.08
C PRO A 92 -3.77 -3.89 -17.96
N LYS A 93 -3.58 -4.95 -18.77
CA LYS A 93 -4.34 -6.20 -18.64
C LYS A 93 -3.97 -6.96 -17.36
N LEU A 94 -2.69 -6.89 -16.97
CA LEU A 94 -2.19 -7.54 -15.77
C LEU A 94 -2.21 -6.58 -14.57
N PHE A 95 -1.72 -5.36 -14.77
CA PHE A 95 -1.65 -4.31 -13.76
C PHE A 95 -2.39 -3.07 -14.26
N PRO A 96 -3.70 -2.91 -13.98
CA PRO A 96 -4.44 -1.73 -14.38
C PRO A 96 -3.81 -0.43 -13.86
N ILE A 97 -4.03 0.68 -14.57
CA ILE A 97 -3.57 2.01 -14.13
C ILE A 97 -4.04 2.27 -12.68
N GLY A 98 -3.14 2.81 -11.87
CA GLY A 98 -3.32 3.03 -10.43
C GLY A 98 -2.98 1.83 -9.55
N THR A 99 -2.52 0.71 -10.11
CA THR A 99 -2.01 -0.43 -9.33
C THR A 99 -0.77 -0.01 -8.56
N LEU A 100 -0.74 -0.31 -7.26
CA LEU A 100 0.38 -0.02 -6.38
C LEU A 100 1.18 -1.30 -6.12
N LEU A 101 2.48 -1.24 -6.40
CA LEU A 101 3.42 -2.35 -6.27
C LEU A 101 4.53 -2.00 -5.29
N TYR A 102 5.03 -3.01 -4.57
CA TYR A 102 6.36 -2.95 -3.98
C TYR A 102 7.35 -3.72 -4.84
N ILE A 103 8.47 -3.07 -5.18
CA ILE A 103 9.47 -3.56 -6.12
C ILE A 103 10.82 -3.62 -5.40
N PRO A 104 11.32 -4.82 -5.06
CA PRO A 104 12.56 -4.97 -4.30
C PRO A 104 13.75 -4.27 -4.98
N GLY A 105 14.43 -3.41 -4.23
CA GLY A 105 15.58 -2.62 -4.72
C GLY A 105 15.23 -1.34 -5.47
N TYR A 106 13.94 -1.05 -5.73
CA TYR A 106 13.49 0.21 -6.34
C TYR A 106 12.62 1.03 -5.39
N GLY A 107 11.70 0.38 -4.68
CA GLY A 107 10.73 1.01 -3.78
C GLY A 107 9.29 0.80 -4.24
N TYR A 108 8.40 1.73 -3.88
CA TYR A 108 7.00 1.66 -4.28
C TYR A 108 6.81 2.24 -5.68
N GLY A 109 6.03 1.52 -6.50
CA GLY A 109 5.72 1.90 -7.87
C GLY A 109 4.21 1.95 -8.09
N VAL A 110 3.71 3.04 -8.69
CA VAL A 110 2.32 3.11 -9.16
C VAL A 110 2.29 3.02 -10.69
N VAL A 111 1.45 2.12 -11.21
CA VAL A 111 1.27 1.97 -12.66
C VAL A 111 0.57 3.21 -13.21
N ALA A 112 1.31 4.05 -13.90
CA ALA A 112 0.85 5.32 -14.47
C ALA A 112 0.98 5.33 -15.99
N ASP A 113 1.84 4.48 -16.55
CA ASP A 113 2.20 4.52 -17.95
C ASP A 113 2.03 3.16 -18.65
N ILE A 114 1.99 3.19 -19.99
CA ILE A 114 1.97 2.00 -20.83
C ILE A 114 3.03 2.12 -21.93
N GLY A 115 3.69 1.01 -22.24
CA GLY A 115 4.63 0.93 -23.36
C GLY A 115 4.18 -0.05 -24.43
N SER A 116 4.54 0.19 -25.68
CA SER A 116 4.31 -0.77 -26.78
C SER A 116 5.06 -2.08 -26.53
N ALA A 117 6.30 -2.00 -26.02
CA ALA A 117 7.17 -3.13 -25.68
C ALA A 117 6.95 -3.70 -24.26
N ILE A 118 6.08 -3.07 -23.46
CA ILE A 118 5.77 -3.46 -22.08
C ILE A 118 4.44 -4.22 -22.10
N LYS A 119 4.53 -5.56 -22.18
CA LYS A 119 3.41 -6.49 -22.34
C LYS A 119 3.61 -7.72 -21.44
N GLY A 120 2.50 -8.25 -20.90
CA GLY A 120 2.50 -9.37 -19.95
C GLY A 120 3.24 -9.04 -18.66
N ASN A 121 4.04 -9.98 -18.16
CA ASN A 121 4.81 -9.85 -16.92
C ASN A 121 6.09 -9.00 -17.12
N ARG A 122 5.94 -7.80 -17.70
CA ARG A 122 7.03 -6.84 -17.88
C ARG A 122 6.63 -5.50 -17.29
N ILE A 123 7.58 -4.88 -16.59
CA ILE A 123 7.45 -3.52 -16.06
C ILE A 123 8.65 -2.67 -16.46
N ASP A 124 8.44 -1.37 -16.56
CA ASP A 124 9.50 -0.39 -16.82
C ASP A 124 9.51 0.65 -15.70
N LEU A 125 10.67 0.84 -15.07
CA LEU A 125 10.82 1.67 -13.89
C LEU A 125 11.37 3.04 -14.30
N TYR A 126 10.73 4.11 -13.85
CA TYR A 126 11.16 5.45 -14.18
C TYR A 126 12.42 5.85 -13.39
N PHE A 127 13.37 6.45 -14.09
CA PHE A 127 14.55 7.11 -13.52
C PHE A 127 14.69 8.51 -14.13
N GLU A 128 15.32 9.42 -13.39
CA GLU A 128 15.54 10.78 -13.89
C GLU A 128 16.63 10.81 -14.97
N THR A 129 17.63 9.93 -14.85
CA THR A 129 18.77 9.89 -15.76
C THR A 129 19.09 8.47 -16.25
N ILE A 130 19.64 8.39 -17.46
CA ILE A 130 20.15 7.13 -18.04
C ILE A 130 21.23 6.50 -17.15
N ARG A 131 22.07 7.32 -16.54
CA ARG A 131 23.15 6.86 -15.65
C ARG A 131 22.58 6.05 -14.48
N GLU A 132 21.51 6.53 -13.85
CA GLU A 132 20.86 5.82 -12.75
C GLU A 132 20.26 4.49 -13.18
N VAL A 133 19.72 4.39 -14.40
CA VAL A 133 19.25 3.11 -14.95
C VAL A 133 20.37 2.07 -14.95
N TYR A 134 21.56 2.46 -15.40
CA TYR A 134 22.72 1.56 -15.45
C TYR A 134 23.31 1.25 -14.07
N GLU A 135 23.44 2.26 -13.20
CA GLU A 135 24.06 2.12 -11.89
C GLU A 135 23.17 1.40 -10.87
N GLN A 136 21.85 1.62 -10.92
CA GLN A 136 20.93 1.17 -9.87
C GLN A 136 20.08 -0.04 -10.29
N TRP A 137 19.88 -0.30 -11.58
CA TRP A 137 18.90 -1.29 -12.02
C TRP A 137 19.38 -2.33 -13.04
N GLY A 138 19.69 -1.92 -14.27
CA GLY A 138 19.85 -2.84 -15.40
C GLY A 138 18.55 -3.58 -15.77
N LYS A 139 18.66 -4.74 -16.43
CA LYS A 139 17.52 -5.61 -16.75
C LYS A 139 17.59 -6.88 -15.91
N LYS A 140 16.55 -7.17 -15.13
CA LYS A 140 16.51 -8.35 -14.26
C LYS A 140 15.09 -8.85 -14.01
N LYS A 141 14.99 -10.11 -13.60
CA LYS A 141 13.75 -10.68 -13.08
C LYS A 141 13.62 -10.33 -11.61
N VAL A 142 12.43 -9.92 -11.19
CA VAL A 142 12.12 -9.58 -9.80
C VAL A 142 10.72 -10.06 -9.45
N GLU A 143 10.55 -10.47 -8.21
CA GLU A 143 9.24 -10.77 -7.62
C GLU A 143 8.67 -9.48 -7.02
N VAL A 144 7.59 -8.98 -7.63
CA VAL A 144 6.90 -7.77 -7.16
C VAL A 144 5.69 -8.14 -6.33
N GLN A 145 5.41 -7.36 -5.29
CA GLN A 145 4.23 -7.54 -4.45
C GLN A 145 3.14 -6.57 -4.90
N VAL A 146 1.96 -7.08 -5.25
CA VAL A 146 0.80 -6.23 -5.54
C VAL A 146 0.14 -5.83 -4.23
N LEU A 147 0.25 -4.54 -3.88
CA LEU A 147 -0.29 -3.98 -2.64
C LEU A 147 -1.74 -3.54 -2.80
N ARG A 148 -2.07 -2.96 -3.97
CA ARG A 148 -3.43 -2.56 -4.33
C ARG A 148 -3.63 -2.67 -5.82
N ARG A 149 -4.74 -3.27 -6.26
CA ARG A 149 -5.11 -3.31 -7.67
C ARG A 149 -5.71 -1.97 -8.11
N GLY A 150 -5.25 -1.45 -9.24
CA GLY A 150 -5.76 -0.22 -9.82
C GLY A 150 -7.16 -0.39 -10.43
N ASN A 151 -7.87 0.73 -10.59
CA ASN A 151 -9.20 0.79 -11.20
C ASN A 151 -9.18 1.34 -12.65
N GLY A 152 -7.99 1.52 -13.22
CA GLY A 152 -7.81 2.09 -14.56
C GLY A 152 -7.69 3.61 -14.61
N LYS A 153 -7.64 4.29 -13.45
CA LYS A 153 -7.46 5.75 -13.35
C LYS A 153 -6.39 6.10 -12.33
N LEU A 154 -5.71 7.22 -12.57
CA LEU A 154 -4.74 7.81 -11.66
C LEU A 154 -4.78 9.33 -11.80
N SER A 155 -4.81 10.06 -10.69
CA SER A 155 -4.78 11.52 -10.67
C SER A 155 -3.49 12.05 -10.07
N GLN A 156 -3.04 13.22 -10.52
CA GLN A 156 -1.84 13.87 -9.96
C GLN A 156 -2.04 14.21 -8.48
N ALA A 157 -3.25 14.60 -8.08
CA ALA A 157 -3.57 14.89 -6.68
C ALA A 157 -3.35 13.65 -5.80
N TRP A 158 -3.88 12.49 -6.21
CA TRP A 158 -3.70 11.24 -5.46
C TRP A 158 -2.22 10.87 -5.32
N LEU A 159 -1.44 11.00 -6.40
CA LEU A 159 0.00 10.73 -6.38
C LEU A 159 0.76 11.67 -5.42
N ASN A 160 0.42 12.96 -5.44
CA ASN A 160 1.01 13.93 -4.53
C ASN A 160 0.63 13.63 -3.07
N ASP A 161 -0.63 13.24 -2.82
CA ASP A 161 -1.13 12.97 -1.47
C ASP A 161 -0.47 11.72 -0.88
N ILE A 162 -0.33 10.63 -1.65
CA ILE A 162 0.35 9.43 -1.16
C ILE A 162 1.83 9.68 -0.91
N ASN A 163 2.51 10.44 -1.77
CA ASN A 163 3.92 10.79 -1.55
C ASN A 163 4.13 11.65 -0.31
N LYS A 164 3.18 12.54 0.02
CA LYS A 164 3.20 13.27 1.30
C LYS A 164 2.90 12.39 2.50
N ALA A 165 1.99 11.42 2.35
CA ALA A 165 1.57 10.55 3.44
C ALA A 165 2.63 9.51 3.82
N ILE A 166 3.47 9.09 2.86
CA ILE A 166 4.64 8.26 3.13
C ILE A 166 5.78 9.17 3.64
N GLU A 167 5.65 9.59 4.89
CA GLU A 167 6.78 10.20 5.61
C GLU A 167 7.97 9.21 5.63
N VAL A 168 9.19 9.75 5.57
CA VAL A 168 10.43 8.97 5.57
C VAL A 168 10.48 8.05 6.80
N GLY A 169 10.29 6.75 6.58
CA GLY A 169 10.37 5.71 7.60
C GLY A 169 9.05 5.10 8.05
N LYS A 170 7.89 5.48 7.49
CA LYS A 170 6.59 4.88 7.81
C LYS A 170 6.06 3.95 6.70
N PRO A 171 5.35 2.87 7.06
CA PRO A 171 4.65 2.04 6.08
C PRO A 171 3.53 2.83 5.38
N ILE A 172 3.13 2.38 4.18
CA ILE A 172 2.01 2.99 3.45
C ILE A 172 0.76 2.98 4.34
N PRO A 173 0.04 4.11 4.50
CA PRO A 173 -1.19 4.13 5.29
C PRO A 173 -2.23 3.15 4.70
N GLN A 174 -2.89 2.40 5.59
CA GLN A 174 -3.83 1.34 5.21
C GLN A 174 -4.96 1.82 4.28
N ALA A 175 -5.38 3.07 4.41
CA ALA A 175 -6.40 3.70 3.55
C ALA A 175 -6.02 3.70 2.05
N TYR A 176 -4.74 3.58 1.71
CA TYR A 176 -4.26 3.46 0.33
C TYR A 176 -4.13 2.01 -0.17
N LEU A 177 -4.33 1.03 0.71
CA LEU A 177 -4.28 -0.40 0.39
C LEU A 177 -5.67 -0.99 0.21
N GLU A 178 -6.67 -0.41 0.85
CA GLU A 178 -8.06 -0.81 0.74
C GLU A 178 -8.64 -0.32 -0.61
N SER A 179 -9.17 -1.26 -1.40
CA SER A 179 -9.73 -1.02 -2.74
C SER A 179 -11.22 -0.75 -2.71
#